data_AF-A0A0A0BPD9-F1
#
_entry.id   AF-A0A0A0BPD9-F1
#
_cell.length_a   1.000
_cell.length_b   1.000
_cell.length_c   1.000
_cell.angle_alpha   90.00
_cell.angle_beta   90.00
_cell.angle_gamma   90.00
#
_symmetry.space_group_name_H-M   'P 1'
#
loop_
_entity.id
_entity.type
_entity.pdbx_description
1 polymer ?
#
loop_
_entity_poly.entity_id
_entity_poly.type
_entity_poly.pdbx_seq_one_letter_code
_entity_poly.pdbx_strand_id
1 'polypeptide(L)'
;MDRAAAPPPADEHWAPDHLVLARRVFAYAGRLVVERDQHGQVISHAPLAGMAAVEHRYPAWARGPFGRIDPERAIPSSPGVFALVQDGTTRYVGHSSDLGRLFSPRGLGEISRREAQTSRYEERCRLNRLVVREAVAGRVVELYLLVLSRPGLVHRVTGRPAQERAEDVAAEVLAAHRGAWHLPG
;
A
#
# COMPACT_ATOMS: atom_id res chain seq x y z
N MET A 1 7.39 -39.20 -25.33
CA MET A 1 7.31 -38.84 -23.89
C MET A 1 7.71 -37.39 -23.80
N ASP A 2 6.72 -36.50 -23.78
CA ASP A 2 6.94 -35.06 -23.68
C ASP A 2 7.51 -34.74 -22.29
N ARG A 3 8.69 -34.13 -22.28
CA ARG A 3 9.31 -33.63 -21.06
C ARG A 3 8.58 -32.36 -20.70
N ALA A 4 7.76 -32.40 -19.66
CA ALA A 4 7.13 -31.20 -19.11
C ALA A 4 8.20 -30.11 -18.93
N ALA A 5 8.02 -28.98 -19.61
CA ALA A 5 8.88 -27.83 -19.48
C ALA A 5 8.91 -27.43 -17.99
N ALA A 6 10.12 -27.24 -17.46
CA ALA A 6 10.28 -26.72 -16.11
C ALA A 6 9.53 -25.36 -16.01
N PRO A 7 8.87 -25.07 -14.87
CA PRO A 7 8.29 -23.75 -14.66
C PRO A 7 9.37 -22.68 -14.84
N PRO A 8 9.04 -21.51 -15.41
CA PRO A 8 10.01 -20.44 -15.57
C PRO A 8 10.62 -20.10 -14.19
N PRO A 9 11.92 -19.78 -14.14
CA PRO A 9 12.57 -19.39 -12.88
C PRO A 9 11.81 -18.22 -12.27
N ALA A 10 11.62 -18.29 -10.94
CA ALA A 10 10.96 -17.24 -10.18
C ALA A 10 11.56 -15.88 -10.56
N ASP A 11 10.68 -14.96 -11.00
CA ASP A 11 10.95 -13.59 -11.42
C ASP A 11 12.20 -13.00 -10.76
N GLU A 12 13.21 -12.74 -11.58
CA GLU A 12 14.37 -11.94 -11.20
C GLU A 12 13.88 -10.64 -10.55
N HIS A 13 14.28 -10.41 -9.31
CA HIS A 13 13.93 -9.20 -8.58
C HIS A 13 14.61 -7.99 -9.23
N TRP A 14 13.93 -7.34 -10.18
CA TRP A 14 14.44 -6.17 -10.90
C TRP A 14 14.26 -4.85 -10.15
N ALA A 15 13.59 -4.85 -8.99
CA ALA A 15 13.40 -3.62 -8.22
C ALA A 15 14.71 -3.23 -7.52
N PRO A 16 15.08 -1.94 -7.51
CA PRO A 16 16.23 -1.50 -6.73
C PRO A 16 15.98 -1.71 -5.23
N ASP A 17 17.01 -2.11 -4.48
CA ASP A 17 16.91 -2.27 -3.02
C ASP A 17 16.48 -0.98 -2.31
N HIS A 18 16.79 0.16 -2.92
CA HIS A 18 16.60 1.48 -2.35
C HIS A 18 15.99 2.47 -3.34
N LEU A 19 15.12 3.33 -2.81
CA LEU A 19 14.51 4.45 -3.52
C LEU A 19 14.86 5.74 -2.76
N VAL A 20 15.33 6.76 -3.46
CA VAL A 20 15.63 8.06 -2.86
C VAL A 20 14.54 9.07 -3.20
N LEU A 21 13.80 9.54 -2.20
CA LEU A 21 12.80 10.59 -2.34
C LEU A 21 13.10 11.72 -1.34
N ALA A 22 13.13 12.97 -1.80
CA ALA A 22 13.46 14.13 -0.96
C ALA A 22 14.75 13.94 -0.13
N ARG A 23 15.80 13.37 -0.74
CA ARG A 23 17.07 13.03 -0.07
C ARG A 23 16.96 12.00 1.06
N ARG A 24 15.83 11.30 1.17
CA ARG A 24 15.62 10.21 2.13
C ARG A 24 15.65 8.86 1.42
N VAL A 25 16.25 7.88 2.07
CA VAL A 25 16.42 6.53 1.53
C VAL A 25 15.29 5.65 2.06
N PHE A 26 14.47 5.13 1.15
CA PHE A 26 13.45 4.13 1.43
C PHE A 26 13.99 2.77 1.06
N ALA A 27 13.79 1.78 1.93
CA ALA A 27 14.19 0.39 1.69
C ALA A 27 13.05 -0.40 1.04
N TYR A 28 13.37 -1.22 0.06
CA TYR A 28 12.43 -2.15 -0.54
C TYR A 28 11.89 -3.14 0.50
N ALA A 29 10.57 -3.27 0.56
CA ALA A 29 9.85 -4.09 1.54
C ALA A 29 9.04 -5.22 0.91
N GLY A 30 9.15 -5.43 -0.41
CA GLY A 30 8.41 -6.49 -1.11
C GLY A 30 7.35 -5.96 -2.07
N ARG A 31 6.68 -6.90 -2.72
CA ARG A 31 5.49 -6.64 -3.55
C ARG A 31 4.23 -6.66 -2.70
N LEU A 32 3.19 -5.92 -3.11
CA LEU A 32 1.84 -6.12 -2.62
C LEU A 32 1.14 -7.15 -3.51
N VAL A 33 0.80 -8.30 -2.94
CA VAL A 33 0.19 -9.43 -3.65
C VAL A 33 -1.31 -9.40 -3.43
N VAL A 34 -2.07 -9.53 -4.51
CA VAL A 34 -3.54 -9.64 -4.45
C VAL A 34 -3.93 -11.08 -4.64
N GLU A 35 -4.90 -11.55 -3.85
CA GLU A 35 -5.44 -12.91 -3.94
C GLU A 35 -6.00 -13.20 -5.34
N ARG A 36 -5.72 -14.41 -5.83
CA ARG A 36 -6.13 -14.90 -7.16
C ARG A 36 -6.83 -16.25 -7.04
N ASP A 37 -7.74 -16.52 -7.97
CA ASP A 37 -8.40 -17.80 -8.08
C ASP A 37 -7.50 -18.87 -8.73
N GLN A 38 -8.04 -20.09 -8.88
CA GLN A 38 -7.33 -21.21 -9.52
C GLN A 38 -6.97 -20.97 -11.00
N HIS A 39 -7.58 -19.98 -11.65
CA HIS A 39 -7.32 -19.58 -13.03
C HIS A 39 -6.36 -18.38 -13.12
N GLY A 40 -5.81 -17.94 -11.98
CA GLY A 40 -4.92 -16.79 -11.89
C GLY A 40 -5.64 -15.44 -12.00
N GLN A 41 -6.98 -15.41 -11.98
CA GLN A 41 -7.75 -14.16 -12.02
C GLN A 41 -7.79 -13.52 -10.64
N VAL A 42 -7.69 -12.20 -10.58
CA VAL A 42 -7.75 -11.45 -9.31
C VAL A 42 -9.13 -11.61 -8.69
N ILE A 43 -9.18 -12.10 -7.45
CA ILE A 43 -10.41 -12.15 -6.68
C ILE A 43 -10.70 -10.75 -6.17
N SER A 44 -11.82 -10.18 -6.61
CA SER A 44 -12.26 -8.86 -6.18
C SER A 44 -13.71 -8.86 -5.76
N HIS A 45 -14.05 -7.94 -4.87
CA HIS A 45 -15.39 -7.76 -4.34
C HIS A 45 -15.80 -6.30 -4.32
N ALA A 46 -17.10 -6.06 -4.43
CA ALA A 46 -17.73 -4.75 -4.34
C ALA A 46 -18.85 -4.82 -3.30
N PRO A 47 -18.56 -4.56 -2.00
CA PRO A 47 -19.47 -4.86 -0.89
C PRO A 47 -20.76 -4.02 -0.88
N LEU A 48 -20.86 -3.03 -1.77
CA LEU A 48 -22.02 -2.16 -1.94
C LEU A 48 -22.76 -2.40 -3.27
N ALA A 49 -22.27 -3.31 -4.13
CA ALA A 49 -22.92 -3.64 -5.40
C ALA A 49 -24.30 -4.29 -5.18
N GLY A 50 -25.27 -3.98 -6.04
CA GLY A 50 -26.62 -4.56 -5.97
C GLY A 50 -27.51 -4.00 -4.85
N MET A 51 -27.02 -3.02 -4.07
CA MET A 51 -27.84 -2.31 -3.09
C MET A 51 -28.62 -1.19 -3.81
N ALA A 52 -29.80 -1.55 -4.36
CA ALA A 52 -30.64 -0.73 -5.26
C ALA A 52 -31.00 0.70 -4.78
N ALA A 53 -30.82 1.02 -3.50
CA ALA A 53 -31.06 2.37 -2.97
C ALA A 53 -29.80 3.27 -2.89
N VAL A 54 -28.65 2.82 -3.42
CA VAL A 54 -27.36 3.23 -2.88
C VAL A 54 -26.23 3.44 -3.91
N GLU A 55 -26.35 2.92 -5.13
CA GLU A 55 -25.27 3.08 -6.15
C GLU A 55 -24.99 4.54 -6.50
N HIS A 56 -25.96 5.46 -6.36
CA HIS A 56 -25.73 6.90 -6.51
C HIS A 56 -25.37 7.62 -5.20
N ARG A 57 -25.56 6.99 -4.04
CA ARG A 57 -25.40 7.65 -2.73
C ARG A 57 -23.99 7.60 -2.19
N TYR A 58 -23.22 6.55 -2.53
CA TYR A 58 -21.85 6.42 -2.06
C TYR A 58 -20.82 6.92 -3.09
N PRO A 59 -19.76 7.61 -2.62
CA PRO A 59 -18.69 8.12 -3.47
C PRO A 59 -17.94 6.99 -4.20
N ALA A 60 -17.23 7.32 -5.28
CA ALA A 60 -16.60 6.31 -6.12
C ALA A 60 -15.54 5.48 -5.37
N TRP A 61 -14.81 6.07 -4.42
CA TRP A 61 -13.88 5.35 -3.55
C TRP A 61 -14.50 4.19 -2.74
N ALA A 62 -15.81 4.25 -2.43
CA ALA A 62 -16.50 3.26 -1.61
C ALA A 62 -16.95 2.02 -2.39
N ARG A 63 -16.98 2.09 -3.73
CA ARG A 63 -17.66 1.08 -4.57
C ARG A 63 -16.79 -0.12 -4.95
N GLY A 64 -15.48 -0.05 -4.69
CA GLY A 64 -14.52 -1.04 -5.16
C GLY A 64 -14.10 -0.82 -6.63
N PRO A 65 -13.44 -1.81 -7.26
CA PRO A 65 -13.18 -3.15 -6.73
C PRO A 65 -12.23 -3.12 -5.54
N PHE A 66 -12.51 -3.94 -4.53
CA PHE A 66 -11.59 -4.26 -3.45
C PHE A 66 -11.14 -5.71 -3.58
N GLY A 67 -10.12 -6.10 -2.83
CA GLY A 67 -9.61 -7.47 -2.84
C GLY A 67 -8.75 -7.70 -1.61
N ARG A 68 -8.31 -8.95 -1.44
CA ARG A 68 -7.40 -9.31 -0.36
C ARG A 68 -5.97 -8.98 -0.77
N ILE A 69 -5.29 -8.16 0.03
CA ILE A 69 -3.91 -7.73 -0.22
C ILE A 69 -3.03 -8.22 0.92
N ASP A 70 -1.95 -8.90 0.58
CA ASP A 70 -0.93 -9.33 1.53
C ASP A 70 0.46 -8.85 1.05
N PRO A 71 1.29 -8.27 1.92
CA PRO A 71 2.66 -7.94 1.55
C PRO A 71 3.49 -9.23 1.42
N GLU A 72 4.36 -9.28 0.41
CA GLU A 72 5.26 -10.40 0.15
C GLU A 72 6.19 -10.70 1.35
N ARG A 73 6.51 -9.66 2.13
CA ARG A 73 7.39 -9.75 3.31
C ARG A 73 6.70 -9.15 4.54
N ALA A 74 7.11 -9.62 5.71
CA ALA A 74 6.63 -9.06 6.96
C ALA A 74 7.02 -7.58 7.10
N ILE A 75 6.03 -6.73 7.41
CA ILE A 75 6.22 -5.29 7.56
C ILE A 75 6.41 -4.94 9.04
N PRO A 76 7.43 -4.13 9.40
CA PRO A 76 7.69 -3.79 10.79
C PRO A 76 6.56 -2.98 11.42
N SER A 77 6.18 -3.33 12.65
CA SER A 77 5.30 -2.50 13.49
C SER A 77 6.06 -1.29 14.03
N SER A 78 6.19 -0.25 13.20
CA SER A 78 6.87 1.00 13.52
C SER A 78 6.21 2.17 12.77
N PRO A 79 6.32 3.40 13.28
CA PRO A 79 5.91 4.56 12.52
C PRO A 79 6.83 4.74 11.31
N GLY A 80 6.31 5.32 10.25
CA GLY A 80 7.12 5.60 9.07
C GLY A 80 6.33 6.07 7.88
N VAL A 81 7.06 6.30 6.80
CA VAL A 81 6.56 6.71 5.49
C VAL A 81 6.68 5.52 4.56
N PHE A 82 5.71 5.33 3.67
CA PHE A 82 5.75 4.31 2.65
C PHE A 82 5.56 4.93 1.28
N ALA A 83 6.16 4.30 0.28
CA ALA A 83 6.00 4.63 -1.12
C ALA A 83 5.48 3.39 -1.87
N LEU A 84 4.45 3.59 -2.69
CA LEU A 84 3.99 2.60 -3.65
C LEU A 84 4.62 2.94 -5.01
N VAL A 85 5.35 1.98 -5.56
CA VAL A 85 6.10 2.12 -6.81
C VAL A 85 5.53 1.13 -7.82
N GLN A 86 5.44 1.57 -9.07
CA GLN A 86 5.02 0.74 -10.18
C GLN A 86 5.90 1.08 -11.39
N ASP A 87 6.51 0.06 -11.98
CA ASP A 87 7.42 0.19 -13.12
C ASP A 87 8.53 1.23 -12.85
N GLY A 88 9.13 1.16 -11.64
CA GLY A 88 10.17 2.10 -11.19
C GLY A 88 9.71 3.53 -10.91
N THR A 89 8.41 3.83 -11.08
CA THR A 89 7.84 5.16 -10.84
C THR A 89 7.08 5.19 -9.53
N THR A 90 7.47 6.08 -8.61
CA THR A 90 6.71 6.35 -7.38
C THR A 90 5.34 6.91 -7.70
N ARG A 91 4.29 6.14 -7.37
CA ARG A 91 2.88 6.49 -7.62
C ARG A 91 2.22 7.11 -6.40
N TYR A 92 2.60 6.70 -5.20
CA TYR A 92 1.97 7.22 -4.00
C TYR A 92 2.96 7.24 -2.85
N VAL A 93 2.85 8.27 -2.00
CA VAL A 93 3.57 8.36 -0.74
C VAL A 93 2.55 8.63 0.36
N GLY A 94 2.60 7.83 1.42
CA GLY A 94 1.75 7.99 2.59
C GLY A 94 2.53 7.71 3.86
N HIS A 95 1.87 7.85 5.00
CA HIS A 95 2.47 7.62 6.30
C HIS A 95 1.58 6.77 7.20
N SER A 96 2.18 6.18 8.24
CA SER A 96 1.46 5.52 9.31
C SER A 96 2.21 5.66 10.62
N SER A 97 1.47 5.68 11.73
CA SER A 97 2.04 5.50 13.07
C SER A 97 2.41 4.03 13.36
N ASP A 98 1.89 3.10 12.56
CA ASP A 98 2.22 1.67 12.58
C ASP A 98 2.07 1.07 11.17
N LEU A 99 3.20 0.89 10.48
CA LEU A 99 3.27 0.33 9.14
C LEU A 99 2.78 -1.13 9.11
N GLY A 100 3.23 -1.97 10.05
CA GLY A 100 2.78 -3.35 10.18
C GLY A 100 1.25 -3.46 10.32
N ARG A 101 0.62 -2.58 11.11
CA ARG A 101 -0.84 -2.53 11.21
C ARG A 101 -1.50 -2.06 9.92
N LEU A 102 -0.95 -1.04 9.25
CA LEU A 102 -1.48 -0.54 7.99
C LEU A 102 -1.48 -1.63 6.92
N PHE A 103 -0.44 -2.44 6.80
CA PHE A 103 -0.34 -3.52 5.80
C PHE A 103 -0.81 -4.89 6.33
N SER A 104 -1.57 -4.91 7.43
CA SER A 104 -2.20 -6.13 7.95
C SER A 104 -3.56 -6.42 7.29
N PRO A 105 -4.12 -7.63 7.46
CA PRO A 105 -5.48 -7.94 7.03
C PRO A 105 -6.55 -6.96 7.54
N ARG A 106 -6.38 -6.42 8.76
CA ARG A 106 -7.29 -5.41 9.35
C ARG A 106 -6.98 -3.97 8.93
N GLY A 107 -5.82 -3.76 8.30
CA GLY A 107 -5.43 -2.52 7.64
C GLY A 107 -5.88 -2.56 6.18
N LEU A 108 -4.95 -2.38 5.27
CA LEU A 108 -5.15 -2.40 3.82
C LEU A 108 -5.63 -3.77 3.29
N GLY A 109 -5.38 -4.85 4.02
CA GLY A 109 -5.48 -6.20 3.49
C GLY A 109 -6.88 -6.67 3.12
N GLU A 110 -7.95 -6.14 3.73
CA GLU A 110 -9.33 -6.46 3.33
C GLU A 110 -10.22 -5.25 3.58
N ILE A 111 -11.15 -4.92 2.68
CA ILE A 111 -12.15 -3.85 2.90
C ILE A 111 -13.52 -4.48 3.19
N SER A 112 -14.04 -4.22 4.39
CA SER A 112 -15.39 -4.62 4.76
C SER A 112 -16.44 -3.60 4.30
N ARG A 113 -17.70 -4.02 4.28
CA ARG A 113 -18.83 -3.14 3.99
C ARG A 113 -18.90 -1.92 4.92
N ARG A 114 -18.68 -2.10 6.23
CA ARG A 114 -18.73 -1.01 7.21
C ARG A 114 -17.70 0.08 6.91
N GLU A 115 -16.53 -0.33 6.44
CA GLU A 115 -15.44 0.58 6.11
C GLU A 115 -15.74 1.34 4.82
N ALA A 116 -16.25 0.65 3.80
CA ALA A 116 -16.70 1.27 2.55
C ALA A 116 -17.80 2.33 2.76
N GLN A 117 -18.59 2.24 3.84
CA GLN A 117 -19.66 3.20 4.14
C GLN A 117 -19.21 4.44 4.92
N THR A 118 -17.96 4.50 5.41
CA THR A 118 -17.50 5.54 6.34
C THR A 118 -16.29 6.28 5.78
N SER A 119 -16.38 7.61 5.62
CA SER A 119 -15.28 8.45 5.08
C SER A 119 -13.98 8.36 5.88
N ARG A 120 -14.04 8.00 7.17
CA ARG A 120 -12.85 7.72 8.00
C ARG A 120 -11.90 6.70 7.37
N TYR A 121 -12.41 5.76 6.58
CA TYR A 121 -11.60 4.71 5.92
C TYR A 121 -11.41 4.95 4.43
N GLU A 122 -11.71 6.15 3.94
CA GLU A 122 -11.63 6.52 2.53
C GLU A 122 -10.25 6.25 1.94
N GLU A 123 -9.19 6.74 2.60
CA GLU A 123 -7.80 6.53 2.16
C GLU A 123 -7.47 5.05 2.01
N ARG A 124 -7.85 4.23 2.99
CA ARG A 124 -7.65 2.79 2.96
C ARG A 124 -8.42 2.12 1.82
N CYS A 125 -9.65 2.53 1.58
CA CYS A 125 -10.45 2.05 0.44
C CYS A 125 -9.79 2.43 -0.89
N ARG A 126 -9.33 3.68 -1.02
CA ARG A 126 -8.65 4.16 -2.23
C ARG A 126 -7.34 3.41 -2.48
N LEU A 127 -6.54 3.17 -1.45
CA LEU A 127 -5.30 2.40 -1.53
C LEU A 127 -5.55 0.94 -1.91
N ASN A 128 -6.52 0.27 -1.28
CA ASN A 128 -6.82 -1.13 -1.60
C ASN A 128 -7.29 -1.23 -3.06
N ARG A 129 -8.21 -0.36 -3.46
CA ARG A 129 -8.72 -0.27 -4.83
C ARG A 129 -7.62 0.01 -5.85
N LEU A 130 -6.64 0.85 -5.51
CA LEU A 130 -5.47 1.11 -6.37
C LEU A 130 -4.73 -0.20 -6.61
N VAL A 131 -4.27 -0.87 -5.55
CA VAL A 131 -3.47 -2.10 -5.66
C VAL A 131 -4.23 -3.19 -6.42
N VAL A 132 -5.53 -3.36 -6.14
CA VAL A 132 -6.39 -4.34 -6.83
C VAL A 132 -6.54 -4.01 -8.31
N ARG A 133 -6.73 -2.74 -8.67
CA ARG A 133 -6.81 -2.33 -10.07
C ARG A 133 -5.52 -2.58 -10.84
N GLU A 134 -4.37 -2.31 -10.21
CA GLU A 134 -3.08 -2.60 -10.80
C GLU A 134 -2.89 -4.11 -11.02
N ALA A 135 -3.26 -4.93 -10.04
CA ALA A 135 -3.18 -6.38 -10.15
C ALA A 135 -4.10 -6.96 -11.23
N VAL A 136 -5.33 -6.42 -11.37
CA VAL A 136 -6.27 -6.78 -12.45
C VAL A 136 -5.68 -6.45 -13.81
N ALA A 137 -4.94 -5.35 -13.92
CA ALA A 137 -4.24 -4.96 -15.14
C ALA A 137 -2.92 -5.73 -15.38
N GLY A 138 -2.62 -6.74 -14.56
CA GLY A 138 -1.39 -7.53 -14.66
C GLY A 138 -0.13 -6.81 -14.20
N ARG A 139 -0.28 -5.69 -13.47
CA ARG A 139 0.85 -4.89 -12.98
C ARG A 139 1.16 -5.19 -11.53
N VAL A 140 2.42 -4.97 -11.15
CA VAL A 140 2.93 -5.21 -9.80
C VAL A 140 3.06 -3.88 -9.07
N VAL A 141 2.66 -3.86 -7.80
CA VAL A 141 2.89 -2.72 -6.91
C VAL A 141 3.99 -3.10 -5.92
N GLU A 142 5.07 -2.35 -5.97
CA GLU A 142 6.22 -2.47 -5.09
C GLU A 142 6.05 -1.55 -3.89
N LEU A 143 6.48 -2.02 -2.72
CA LEU A 143 6.41 -1.28 -1.46
C LEU A 143 7.81 -0.90 -1.01
N TYR A 144 8.01 0.38 -0.76
CA TYR A 144 9.23 0.94 -0.17
C TYR A 144 8.92 1.62 1.15
N LEU A 145 9.76 1.46 2.15
CA LEU A 145 9.53 1.96 3.51
C LEU A 145 10.69 2.84 3.99
N LEU A 146 10.34 3.94 4.64
CA LEU A 146 11.20 4.71 5.51
C LEU A 146 10.68 4.54 6.94
N VAL A 147 11.33 3.66 7.70
CA VAL A 147 10.98 3.42 9.11
C VAL A 147 11.54 4.53 9.98
N LEU A 148 10.69 5.11 10.81
CA LEU A 148 11.07 6.11 11.81
C LEU A 148 11.12 5.44 13.19
N SER A 149 12.09 5.84 14.00
CA SER A 149 12.22 5.34 15.37
C SER A 149 10.96 5.64 16.18
N ARG A 150 10.54 4.74 17.08
CA ARG A 150 9.53 5.03 18.12
C ARG A 150 10.17 5.83 19.26
N PRO A 151 9.43 6.70 19.97
CA PRO A 151 9.96 7.36 21.16
C PRO A 151 10.33 6.32 22.21
N GLY A 152 11.62 6.21 22.52
CA GLY A 152 12.09 5.43 23.67
C GLY A 152 11.88 6.20 24.97
N LEU A 153 11.65 5.49 26.07
CA LEU A 153 11.49 6.04 27.42
C LEU A 153 12.70 6.91 27.85
N VAL A 154 13.87 6.63 27.29
CA VAL A 154 15.15 7.34 27.52
C VAL A 154 15.17 8.76 26.91
N HIS A 155 14.34 9.02 25.89
CA HIS A 155 14.33 10.31 25.19
C HIS A 155 13.84 11.48 26.05
N ARG A 156 13.04 11.20 27.09
CA ARG A 156 12.60 12.20 28.08
C ARG A 156 13.74 12.75 28.94
N VAL A 157 14.90 12.07 28.97
CA VAL A 157 16.02 12.41 29.87
C VAL A 157 17.18 13.08 29.13
N THR A 158 17.36 12.87 27.82
CA THR A 158 18.63 13.18 27.12
C THR A 158 18.60 14.34 26.13
N GLY A 159 17.48 15.08 25.96
CA GLY A 159 17.46 16.33 25.18
C GLY A 159 17.84 16.22 23.69
N ARG A 160 17.69 15.05 23.05
CA ARG A 160 17.90 14.89 21.59
C ARG A 160 16.85 15.69 20.78
N PRO A 161 17.15 16.07 19.52
CA PRO A 161 16.27 16.92 18.72
C PRO A 161 14.88 16.28 18.53
N ALA A 162 13.87 17.13 18.36
CA ALA A 162 12.47 16.75 18.21
C ALA A 162 12.32 15.63 17.18
N GLN A 163 11.72 14.52 17.62
CA GLN A 163 11.52 13.33 16.81
C GLN A 163 10.58 13.64 15.64
N GLU A 164 11.02 13.31 14.44
CA GLU A 164 10.27 13.60 13.21
C GLU A 164 8.97 12.78 13.18
N ARG A 165 7.84 13.45 12.93
CA ARG A 165 6.55 12.76 12.75
C ARG A 165 6.48 12.22 11.32
N ALA A 166 5.95 11.01 11.17
CA ALA A 166 5.79 10.39 9.86
C ALA A 166 4.97 11.25 8.88
N GLU A 167 3.99 11.99 9.39
CA GLU A 167 3.18 12.95 8.65
C GLU A 167 4.02 14.10 8.07
N ASP A 168 4.88 14.72 8.89
CA ASP A 168 5.74 15.82 8.47
C ASP A 168 6.74 15.37 7.39
N VAL A 169 7.32 14.17 7.57
CA VAL A 169 8.26 13.58 6.61
C VAL A 169 7.54 13.21 5.30
N ALA A 170 6.32 12.68 5.37
CA ALA A 170 5.55 12.40 4.16
C ALA A 170 5.18 13.69 3.41
N ALA A 171 4.82 14.76 4.13
CA ALA A 171 4.55 16.07 3.54
C ALA A 171 5.81 16.65 2.86
N GLU A 172 6.98 16.54 3.49
CA GLU A 172 8.28 16.91 2.89
C GLU A 172 8.53 16.14 1.59
N VAL A 173 8.34 14.81 1.64
CA VAL A 173 8.54 13.93 0.47
C VAL A 173 7.58 14.29 -0.66
N LEU A 174 6.31 14.51 -0.36
CA LEU A 174 5.30 14.89 -1.34
C LEU A 174 5.58 16.27 -1.95
N ALA A 175 6.04 17.25 -1.16
CA ALA A 175 6.38 18.58 -1.66
C ALA A 175 7.58 18.56 -2.63
N ALA A 176 8.53 17.65 -2.41
CA ALA A 176 9.69 17.49 -3.28
C ALA A 176 9.41 16.61 -4.51
N HIS A 177 8.44 15.68 -4.41
CA HIS A 177 8.14 14.72 -5.48
C HIS A 177 7.16 15.31 -6.50
N ARG A 178 7.65 15.62 -7.71
CA ARG A 178 6.84 16.12 -8.84
C ARG A 178 6.14 14.99 -9.63
N GLY A 179 5.83 13.86 -8.99
CA GLY A 179 5.13 12.76 -9.61
C GLY A 179 3.62 12.97 -9.59
N ALA A 180 2.99 13.05 -10.75
CA ALA A 180 1.54 13.14 -10.85
C ALA A 180 0.92 11.75 -10.67
N TRP A 181 0.43 11.47 -9.47
CA TRP A 181 -0.66 10.50 -9.29
C TRP A 181 -1.41 10.82 -8.00
N HIS A 182 -2.74 10.86 -8.10
CA HIS A 182 -3.65 11.07 -6.98
C HIS A 182 -4.41 9.77 -6.71
N LEU A 183 -4.72 9.49 -5.44
CA LEU A 183 -5.58 8.36 -5.11
C LEU A 183 -6.84 8.40 -5.97
N PRO A 184 -7.30 7.26 -6.53
CA PRO A 184 -8.47 7.24 -7.40
C PRO A 184 -9.67 7.90 -6.71
N GLY A 185 -10.41 8.72 -7.46
CA GLY A 185 -11.65 9.36 -7.03
C GLY A 185 -12.76 8.37 -6.68
#